data_AF-A0A965RDT6-F1
#
_entry.id   AF-A0A965RDT6-F1
#
_cell.length_a   1.000
_cell.length_b   1.000
_cell.length_c   1.000
_cell.angle_alpha   90.00
_cell.angle_beta   90.00
_cell.angle_gamma   90.00
#
_symmetry.space_group_name_H-M   'P 1'
#
loop_
_entity.id
_entity.type
_entity.pdbx_description
1 polymer ?
#
loop_
_entity_poly.entity_id
_entity_poly.type
_entity_poly.pdbx_seq_one_letter_code
_entity_poly.pdbx_strand_id
1 'polypeptide(L)'
;MTSNYAQRRAALAAQLGAGGVAIIPTAPERARNRDADFPYRHDSYFYYLTGFTEPNAWLVINANGHSTLFCQPKDLEREIWDGIRLGPAAAPAVLGVSQAHSVGELNKELPTLLENQSTLWFPFATHDNLSSQIDQWLSHVRARVRMGVSCPSSQQDLCTLLDEMRLVKDAHEQDTMRRAARISAGAHVRAMQLSARMLRQGQEVREYHLEAELLHEFRLHGAQFPAYTSIVAAGANACVLHYRADTAPVRAGDLVLIDAGCEL
;
A
#
# COMPACT_ATOMS: atom_id res chain seq x y z
N MET A 1 1.35 -9.38 23.66
CA MET A 1 0.67 -9.88 22.46
C MET A 1 1.51 -9.50 21.25
N THR A 2 1.81 -10.46 20.37
CA THR A 2 2.58 -10.20 19.14
C THR A 2 1.71 -9.43 18.14
N SER A 3 2.22 -8.34 17.58
CA SER A 3 1.50 -7.52 16.59
C SER A 3 0.96 -8.37 15.42
N ASN A 4 -0.23 -8.03 14.88
CA ASN A 4 -0.83 -8.73 13.73
C ASN A 4 0.16 -8.84 12.54
N TYR A 5 0.96 -7.78 12.32
CA TYR A 5 1.99 -7.77 11.27
C TYR A 5 3.08 -8.82 11.50
N ALA A 6 3.51 -9.02 12.75
CA ALA A 6 4.51 -10.03 13.07
C ALA A 6 3.96 -11.46 12.86
N GLN A 7 2.68 -11.69 13.17
CA GLN A 7 2.01 -12.97 12.90
C GLN A 7 1.94 -13.25 11.39
N ARG A 8 1.62 -12.25 10.57
CA ARG A 8 1.60 -12.36 9.11
C ARG A 8 2.99 -12.66 8.54
N ARG A 9 4.04 -11.99 9.02
CA ARG A 9 5.43 -12.28 8.63
C ARG A 9 5.83 -13.70 8.98
N ALA A 10 5.46 -14.19 10.16
CA ALA A 10 5.72 -15.57 10.57
C ALA A 10 4.97 -16.59 9.70
N ALA A 11 3.70 -16.32 9.39
CA ALA A 11 2.90 -17.16 8.49
C ALA A 11 3.45 -17.17 7.06
N LEU A 12 3.97 -16.05 6.56
CA LEU A 12 4.66 -16.02 5.27
C LEU A 12 5.95 -16.83 5.32
N ALA A 13 6.80 -16.62 6.33
CA ALA A 13 8.07 -17.33 6.49
C ALA A 13 7.90 -18.86 6.47
N ALA A 14 6.85 -19.37 7.13
CA ALA A 14 6.51 -20.79 7.14
C ALA A 14 6.16 -21.37 5.75
N GLN A 15 5.76 -20.53 4.80
CA GLN A 15 5.38 -20.93 3.44
C GLN A 15 6.52 -20.79 2.42
N LEU A 16 7.63 -20.14 2.76
CA LEU A 16 8.75 -19.91 1.81
C LEU A 16 9.54 -21.20 1.46
N GLY A 17 9.37 -22.25 2.27
CA GLY A 17 10.16 -23.48 2.18
C GLY A 17 11.58 -23.33 2.77
N ALA A 18 12.26 -24.46 3.00
CA ALA A 18 13.60 -24.45 3.57
C ALA A 18 14.60 -23.71 2.65
N GLY A 19 15.29 -22.70 3.21
CA GLY A 19 16.20 -21.83 2.46
C GLY A 19 15.50 -20.78 1.59
N GLY A 20 14.21 -20.53 1.80
CA GLY A 20 13.47 -19.47 1.13
C GLY A 20 13.76 -18.08 1.71
N VAL A 21 13.88 -17.08 0.84
CA VAL A 21 13.99 -15.67 1.20
C VAL A 21 13.04 -14.83 0.34
N ALA A 22 12.29 -13.94 0.96
CA ALA A 22 11.34 -13.05 0.30
C ALA A 22 11.82 -11.59 0.34
N ILE A 23 11.70 -10.87 -0.78
CA ILE A 23 12.00 -9.44 -0.91
C ILE A 23 10.71 -8.71 -1.31
N ILE A 24 10.35 -7.69 -0.53
CA ILE A 24 9.11 -6.93 -0.70
C ILE A 24 9.44 -5.42 -0.63
N PRO A 25 9.57 -4.72 -1.77
CA PRO A 25 9.64 -3.26 -1.79
C PRO A 25 8.29 -2.62 -1.47
N THR A 26 8.30 -1.39 -0.96
CA THR A 26 7.11 -0.52 -0.96
C THR A 26 6.96 0.22 -2.29
N ALA A 27 5.80 0.86 -2.50
CA ALA A 27 5.54 1.68 -3.68
C ALA A 27 6.45 2.92 -3.70
N PRO A 28 6.90 3.41 -4.87
CA PRO A 28 7.64 4.65 -4.96
C PRO A 28 6.69 5.85 -4.90
N GLU A 29 7.25 7.02 -4.58
CA GLU A 29 6.54 8.30 -4.73
C GLU A 29 6.20 8.57 -6.21
N ARG A 30 5.20 9.42 -6.43
CA ARG A 30 4.66 9.71 -7.76
C ARG A 30 4.47 11.21 -7.93
N ALA A 31 5.22 11.79 -8.86
CA ALA A 31 5.08 13.20 -9.21
C ALA A 31 3.68 13.51 -9.73
N ARG A 32 3.10 14.61 -9.23
CA ARG A 32 1.86 15.21 -9.74
C ARG A 32 2.17 16.35 -10.70
N ASN A 33 2.96 17.32 -10.25
CA ASN A 33 3.35 18.47 -11.06
C ASN A 33 4.74 19.00 -10.64
N ARG A 34 5.74 18.84 -11.52
CA ARG A 34 7.14 19.22 -11.25
C ARG A 34 7.64 18.63 -9.93
N ASP A 35 7.84 19.47 -8.92
CA ASP A 35 8.35 19.18 -7.58
C ASP A 35 7.27 18.81 -6.56
N ALA A 36 5.99 18.80 -6.96
CA ALA A 36 4.88 18.37 -6.11
C ALA A 36 4.47 16.92 -6.42
N ASP A 37 4.41 16.09 -5.38
CA ASP A 37 3.98 14.70 -5.46
C ASP A 37 2.48 14.53 -5.21
N PHE A 38 1.92 13.41 -5.69
CA PHE A 38 0.65 12.90 -5.19
C PHE A 38 0.81 12.44 -3.73
N PRO A 39 -0.28 12.45 -2.94
CA PRO A 39 -0.25 11.83 -1.63
C PRO A 39 0.27 10.40 -1.69
N TYR A 40 1.21 10.07 -0.81
CA TYR A 40 1.88 8.79 -0.85
C TYR A 40 0.93 7.64 -0.51
N ARG A 41 0.89 6.62 -1.37
CA ARG A 41 0.21 5.35 -1.12
C ARG A 41 1.24 4.23 -1.19
N HIS A 42 1.52 3.66 -0.03
CA HIS A 42 2.41 2.50 0.14
C HIS A 42 1.93 1.29 -0.67
N ASP A 43 2.81 0.31 -0.91
CA ASP A 43 2.40 -0.95 -1.52
C ASP A 43 1.54 -1.78 -0.54
N SER A 44 0.51 -2.45 -1.07
CA SER A 44 -0.45 -3.18 -0.23
C SER A 44 0.13 -4.46 0.38
N TYR A 45 1.03 -5.16 -0.31
CA TYR A 45 1.72 -6.33 0.23
C TYR A 45 2.73 -5.93 1.30
N PHE A 46 3.51 -4.89 1.02
CA PHE A 46 4.45 -4.32 1.97
C PHE A 46 3.74 -3.88 3.26
N TYR A 47 2.66 -3.11 3.15
CA TYR A 47 1.91 -2.65 4.32
C TYR A 47 1.20 -3.78 5.05
N TYR A 48 0.65 -4.76 4.34
CA TYR A 48 0.04 -5.94 4.95
C TYR A 48 1.00 -6.68 5.90
N LEU A 49 2.30 -6.67 5.59
CA LEU A 49 3.35 -7.32 6.39
C LEU A 49 4.03 -6.39 7.42
N THR A 50 3.89 -5.07 7.31
CA THR A 50 4.69 -4.12 8.11
C THR A 50 3.88 -3.11 8.90
N GLY A 51 2.73 -2.66 8.38
CA GLY A 51 2.05 -1.46 8.85
C GLY A 51 2.85 -0.16 8.62
N PHE A 52 3.92 -0.21 7.83
CA PHE A 52 4.83 0.91 7.63
C PHE A 52 4.42 1.71 6.38
N THR A 53 4.32 3.03 6.53
CA THR A 53 3.71 3.93 5.54
C THR A 53 4.70 4.92 4.94
N GLU A 54 6.00 4.78 5.18
CA GLU A 54 7.02 5.67 4.60
C GLU A 54 7.56 5.11 3.26
N PRO A 55 7.92 5.99 2.31
CA PRO A 55 8.50 5.59 1.03
C PRO A 55 9.95 5.11 1.15
N ASN A 56 10.49 4.56 0.06
CA ASN A 56 11.87 4.09 -0.04
C ASN A 56 12.23 3.07 1.05
N ALA A 57 11.38 2.07 1.20
CA ALA A 57 11.55 0.99 2.16
C ALA A 57 11.40 -0.40 1.53
N TRP A 58 12.09 -1.38 2.11
CA TRP A 58 12.13 -2.76 1.65
C TRP A 58 12.09 -3.70 2.84
N LEU A 59 11.29 -4.75 2.75
CA LEU A 59 11.22 -5.81 3.73
C LEU A 59 11.86 -7.06 3.14
N VAL A 60 12.75 -7.69 3.90
CA VAL A 60 13.33 -9.00 3.57
C VAL A 60 12.97 -9.98 4.68
N ILE A 61 12.42 -11.14 4.33
CA ILE A 61 12.04 -12.20 5.30
C ILE A 61 12.65 -13.51 4.85
N ASN A 62 13.33 -14.22 5.75
CA ASN A 62 13.77 -15.59 5.47
C ASN A 62 12.82 -16.63 6.08
N ALA A 63 12.97 -17.89 5.66
CA ALA A 63 12.14 -19.01 6.13
C ALA A 63 12.21 -19.28 7.64
N ASN A 64 13.23 -18.74 8.34
CA ASN A 64 13.35 -18.85 9.80
C ASN A 64 12.51 -17.77 10.53
N GLY A 65 11.81 -16.91 9.80
CA GLY A 65 11.00 -15.83 10.35
C GLY A 65 11.80 -14.57 10.72
N HIS A 66 13.09 -14.51 10.39
CA HIS A 66 13.90 -13.30 10.61
C HIS A 66 13.56 -12.26 9.56
N SER A 67 13.13 -11.08 10.00
CA SER A 67 12.73 -9.98 9.12
C SER A 67 13.68 -8.78 9.23
N THR A 68 14.17 -8.33 8.09
CA THR A 68 15.06 -7.17 7.96
C THR A 68 14.32 -6.06 7.22
N LEU A 69 14.20 -4.89 7.83
CA LEU A 69 13.66 -3.70 7.16
C LEU A 69 14.80 -2.79 6.69
N PHE A 70 14.80 -2.39 5.43
CA PHE A 70 15.60 -1.28 4.95
C PHE A 70 14.68 -0.07 4.84
N CYS A 71 14.99 1.04 5.52
CA CYS A 71 14.18 2.25 5.49
C CYS A 71 15.05 3.50 5.48
N GLN A 72 14.44 4.67 5.25
CA GLN A 72 15.17 5.93 5.22
C GLN A 72 15.83 6.20 6.59
N PRO A 73 17.12 6.59 6.63
CA PRO A 73 17.74 7.03 7.87
C PRO A 73 17.14 8.37 8.32
N LYS A 74 17.34 8.66 9.61
CA LYS A 74 17.14 10.00 10.15
C LYS A 74 17.98 11.01 9.38
N ASP A 75 17.37 12.13 9.02
CA ASP A 75 18.01 13.23 8.32
C ASP A 75 17.37 14.52 8.83
N LEU A 76 18.08 15.26 9.68
CA LEU A 76 17.51 16.41 10.38
C LEU A 76 17.03 17.49 9.40
N GLU A 77 17.78 17.73 8.32
CA GLU A 77 17.40 18.72 7.33
C GLU A 77 16.10 18.29 6.65
N ARG A 78 16.03 17.05 6.15
CA ARG A 78 14.81 16.53 5.52
C ARG A 78 13.63 16.44 6.47
N GLU A 79 13.84 16.09 7.73
CA GLU A 79 12.74 16.01 8.70
C GLU A 79 12.10 17.36 9.00
N ILE A 80 12.84 18.47 8.85
CA ILE A 80 12.30 19.83 8.95
C ILE A 80 11.35 20.14 7.79
N TRP A 81 11.65 19.63 6.59
CA TRP A 81 10.87 19.90 5.37
C TRP A 81 9.72 18.91 5.16
N ASP A 82 10.01 17.61 5.27
CA ASP A 82 9.17 16.52 4.79
C ASP A 82 8.45 15.78 5.93
N GLY A 83 8.84 16.06 7.18
CA GLY A 83 8.33 15.40 8.38
C GLY A 83 9.23 14.29 8.92
N ILE A 84 8.90 13.83 10.13
CA ILE A 84 9.72 12.87 10.88
C ILE A 84 9.77 11.51 10.17
N ARG A 85 10.96 10.92 10.05
CA ARG A 85 11.18 9.55 9.59
C ARG A 85 11.32 8.61 10.78
N LEU A 86 10.86 7.38 10.68
CA LEU A 86 11.02 6.41 11.77
C LEU A 86 12.51 6.11 12.03
N GLY A 87 13.25 5.83 10.95
CA GLY A 87 14.67 5.51 10.98
C GLY A 87 14.97 4.06 11.42
N PRO A 88 16.10 3.49 10.97
CA PRO A 88 16.47 2.09 11.26
C PRO A 88 16.61 1.77 12.75
N ALA A 89 17.04 2.73 13.57
CA ALA A 89 17.25 2.50 15.00
C ALA A 89 15.94 2.24 15.76
N ALA A 90 14.84 2.93 15.40
CA ALA A 90 13.55 2.78 16.07
C ALA A 90 12.67 1.69 15.43
N ALA A 91 12.89 1.37 14.16
CA ALA A 91 12.05 0.46 13.40
C ALA A 91 11.83 -0.94 14.04
N PRO A 92 12.85 -1.63 14.59
CA PRO A 92 12.64 -2.92 15.25
C PRO A 92 11.65 -2.86 16.42
N ALA A 93 11.77 -1.82 17.26
CA ALA A 93 10.92 -1.65 18.43
C ALA A 93 9.48 -1.28 18.03
N VAL A 94 9.31 -0.42 17.03
CA VAL A 94 8.00 0.09 16.61
C VAL A 94 7.24 -0.91 15.72
N LEU A 95 7.92 -1.55 14.77
CA LEU A 95 7.30 -2.42 13.76
C LEU A 95 7.41 -3.92 14.08
N GLY A 96 8.17 -4.26 15.13
CA GLY A 96 8.43 -5.64 15.54
C GLY A 96 9.23 -6.45 14.52
N VAL A 97 10.04 -5.79 13.68
CA VAL A 97 10.97 -6.47 12.76
C VAL A 97 12.21 -6.93 13.52
N SER A 98 12.89 -7.97 13.05
CA SER A 98 14.07 -8.53 13.74
C SER A 98 15.24 -7.55 13.74
N GLN A 99 15.45 -6.83 12.64
CA GLN A 99 16.46 -5.78 12.53
C GLN A 99 16.07 -4.77 11.44
N ALA A 100 16.75 -3.63 11.42
CA ALA A 100 16.60 -2.65 10.35
C ALA A 100 17.92 -1.95 10.01
N HIS A 101 18.05 -1.56 8.73
CA HIS A 101 19.22 -0.86 8.17
C HIS A 101 18.78 0.34 7.34
N SER A 102 19.74 1.22 7.02
CA SER A 102 19.50 2.31 6.08
C SER A 102 19.21 1.72 4.69
N VAL A 103 18.22 2.26 3.98
CA VAL A 103 17.98 1.90 2.57
C VAL A 103 19.19 2.22 1.67
N GLY A 104 20.06 3.14 2.08
CA GLY A 104 21.34 3.37 1.40
C GLY A 104 22.30 2.17 1.44
N GLU A 105 22.13 1.24 2.39
CA GLU A 105 22.91 0.01 2.51
C GLU A 105 22.29 -1.18 1.76
N LEU A 106 21.08 -1.02 1.20
CA LEU A 106 20.31 -2.09 0.56
C LEU A 106 21.16 -2.88 -0.44
N ASN A 107 21.77 -2.21 -1.42
CA ASN A 107 22.53 -2.87 -2.49
C ASN A 107 23.81 -3.57 -1.99
N LYS A 108 24.32 -3.17 -0.82
CA LYS A 108 25.50 -3.78 -0.20
C LYS A 108 25.12 -5.03 0.60
N GLU A 109 24.03 -4.97 1.35
CA GLU A 109 23.63 -6.03 2.29
C GLU A 109 22.78 -7.13 1.63
N LEU A 110 21.97 -6.80 0.61
CA LEU A 110 21.08 -7.77 -0.06
C LEU A 110 21.79 -9.00 -0.62
N PRO A 111 22.93 -8.87 -1.35
CA PRO A 111 23.66 -10.04 -1.81
C PRO A 111 24.01 -11.00 -0.65
N THR A 112 24.44 -10.48 0.50
CA THR A 112 24.75 -11.28 1.69
C THR A 112 23.52 -12.00 2.24
N LEU A 113 22.35 -11.35 2.26
CA LEU A 113 21.09 -11.97 2.70
C LEU A 113 20.59 -13.07 1.74
N LEU A 114 21.00 -13.02 0.48
CA LEU A 114 20.69 -14.03 -0.54
C LEU A 114 21.68 -15.21 -0.53
N GLU A 115 22.83 -15.08 0.13
CA GLU A 115 23.82 -16.16 0.20
C GLU A 115 23.23 -17.40 0.87
N ASN A 116 23.51 -18.55 0.28
CA ASN A 116 23.12 -19.86 0.80
C ASN A 116 21.60 -20.09 0.92
N GLN A 117 20.80 -19.24 0.27
CA GLN A 117 19.36 -19.44 0.11
C GLN A 117 19.10 -20.27 -1.15
N SER A 118 18.10 -21.15 -1.09
CA SER A 118 17.72 -22.05 -2.18
C SER A 118 16.76 -21.36 -3.17
N THR A 119 15.83 -20.56 -2.64
CA THR A 119 14.71 -19.96 -3.39
C THR A 119 14.54 -18.50 -3.04
N LEU A 120 14.48 -17.64 -4.05
CA LEU A 120 14.14 -16.23 -3.93
C LEU A 120 12.68 -15.98 -4.30
N TRP A 121 11.93 -15.37 -3.39
CA TRP A 121 10.56 -14.94 -3.59
C TRP A 121 10.50 -13.42 -3.73
N PHE A 122 9.84 -12.93 -4.78
CA PHE A 122 9.55 -11.51 -4.95
C PHE A 122 8.31 -11.35 -5.82
N PRO A 123 7.60 -10.21 -5.75
CA PRO A 123 6.38 -10.04 -6.53
C PRO A 123 6.72 -9.78 -8.00
N PHE A 124 6.36 -10.71 -8.89
CA PHE A 124 6.73 -10.61 -10.31
C PHE A 124 5.96 -9.51 -11.03
N ALA A 125 6.65 -8.70 -11.86
CA ALA A 125 6.04 -7.69 -12.72
C ALA A 125 5.15 -6.64 -12.00
N THR A 126 5.33 -6.43 -10.69
CA THR A 126 4.57 -5.46 -9.89
C THR A 126 5.31 -4.14 -9.69
N HIS A 127 6.64 -4.17 -9.66
CA HIS A 127 7.49 -2.99 -9.48
C HIS A 127 8.44 -2.82 -10.67
N ASP A 128 8.54 -1.59 -11.16
CA ASP A 128 9.45 -1.24 -12.24
C ASP A 128 10.90 -1.58 -11.87
N ASN A 129 11.61 -2.24 -12.78
CA ASN A 129 13.03 -2.61 -12.65
C ASN A 129 13.40 -3.56 -11.50
N LEU A 130 12.42 -4.09 -10.74
CA LEU A 130 12.69 -5.00 -9.63
C LEU A 130 13.46 -6.26 -10.07
N SER A 131 13.02 -6.90 -11.16
CA SER A 131 13.70 -8.09 -11.68
C SER A 131 15.15 -7.79 -12.07
N SER A 132 15.41 -6.66 -12.73
CA SER A 132 16.77 -6.25 -13.09
C SER A 132 17.65 -5.95 -11.86
N GLN A 133 17.08 -5.35 -10.82
CA GLN A 133 17.80 -5.11 -9.55
C GLN A 133 18.13 -6.43 -8.84
N ILE A 134 17.21 -7.40 -8.87
CA ILE A 134 17.43 -8.74 -8.35
C ILE A 134 18.54 -9.46 -9.11
N ASP A 135 18.55 -9.38 -10.45
CA ASP A 135 19.60 -9.99 -11.28
C ASP A 135 20.99 -9.43 -10.93
N GLN A 136 21.08 -8.13 -10.63
CA GLN A 136 22.32 -7.52 -10.16
C GLN A 136 22.77 -8.11 -8.82
N TRP A 137 21.88 -8.22 -7.83
CA TRP A 137 22.22 -8.84 -6.55
C TRP A 137 22.62 -10.30 -6.70
N LEU A 138 21.89 -11.09 -7.50
CA LEU A 138 22.22 -12.49 -7.77
C LEU A 138 23.56 -12.65 -8.49
N SER A 139 23.91 -11.73 -9.39
CA SER A 139 25.24 -11.70 -10.04
C SER A 139 26.36 -11.52 -9.02
N HIS A 140 26.19 -10.63 -8.03
CA HIS A 140 27.14 -10.47 -6.93
C HIS A 140 27.30 -11.75 -6.09
N VAL A 141 26.19 -12.44 -5.78
CA VAL A 141 26.25 -13.74 -5.08
C VAL A 141 26.97 -14.79 -5.93
N ARG A 142 26.65 -14.86 -7.23
CA ARG A 142 27.25 -15.81 -8.16
C ARG A 142 28.76 -15.63 -8.30
N ALA A 143 29.25 -14.39 -8.22
CA ALA A 143 30.69 -14.10 -8.21
C ALA A 143 31.43 -14.69 -6.99
N ARG A 144 30.70 -14.97 -5.88
CA ARG A 144 31.24 -15.52 -4.64
C ARG A 144 31.20 -17.06 -4.57
N VAL A 145 30.70 -17.75 -5.60
CA VAL A 145 30.59 -19.22 -5.61
C VAL A 145 31.93 -19.93 -5.38
N ARG A 146 33.04 -19.36 -5.88
CA ARG A 146 34.39 -19.91 -5.64
C ARG A 146 34.85 -19.83 -4.18
N MET A 147 34.17 -19.03 -3.36
CA MET A 147 34.41 -18.90 -1.91
C MET A 147 33.50 -19.82 -1.09
N GLY A 148 32.77 -20.74 -1.73
CA GLY A 148 31.89 -21.71 -1.06
C GLY A 148 30.45 -21.24 -0.81
N VAL A 149 30.08 -20.07 -1.33
CA VAL A 149 28.71 -19.53 -1.26
C VAL A 149 27.82 -20.16 -2.33
N SER A 150 26.58 -20.53 -2.01
CA SER A 150 25.57 -20.86 -3.03
C SER A 150 24.66 -19.67 -3.35
N CYS A 151 24.28 -19.57 -4.62
CA CYS A 151 23.35 -18.57 -5.15
C CYS A 151 21.97 -19.23 -5.31
N PRO A 152 20.85 -18.53 -4.99
CA PRO A 152 19.52 -19.06 -5.23
C PRO A 152 19.35 -19.60 -6.66
N SER A 153 18.86 -20.83 -6.77
CA SER A 153 18.66 -21.51 -8.05
C SER A 153 17.21 -21.50 -8.52
N SER A 154 16.28 -21.03 -7.68
CA SER A 154 14.87 -20.89 -8.00
C SER A 154 14.39 -19.48 -7.66
N GLN A 155 13.53 -18.94 -8.53
CA GLN A 155 12.77 -17.72 -8.28
C GLN A 155 11.28 -18.08 -8.32
N GLN A 156 10.49 -17.51 -7.40
CA GLN A 156 9.06 -17.77 -7.29
C GLN A 156 8.29 -16.46 -7.09
N ASP A 157 7.06 -16.41 -7.61
CA ASP A 157 6.21 -15.25 -7.47
C ASP A 157 5.60 -15.20 -6.08
N LEU A 158 5.99 -14.17 -5.31
CA LEU A 158 5.51 -13.96 -3.95
C LEU A 158 4.03 -13.57 -3.90
N CYS A 159 3.48 -12.99 -4.97
CA CYS A 159 2.07 -12.60 -5.02
C CYS A 159 1.16 -13.81 -4.76
N THR A 160 1.52 -14.98 -5.27
CA THR A 160 0.73 -16.22 -5.08
C THR A 160 0.47 -16.56 -3.60
N LEU A 161 1.47 -16.39 -2.73
CA LEU A 161 1.32 -16.65 -1.30
C LEU A 161 0.56 -15.50 -0.61
N LEU A 162 0.88 -14.26 -0.97
CA LEU A 162 0.31 -13.09 -0.31
C LEU A 162 -1.14 -12.83 -0.68
N ASP A 163 -1.56 -13.18 -1.90
CA ASP A 163 -2.96 -13.10 -2.32
C ASP A 163 -3.82 -14.06 -1.51
N GLU A 164 -3.38 -15.31 -1.34
CA GLU A 164 -4.07 -16.29 -0.49
C GLU A 164 -4.16 -15.83 0.97
N MET A 165 -3.05 -15.30 1.52
CA MET A 165 -3.04 -14.75 2.87
C MET A 165 -4.00 -13.56 3.04
N ARG A 166 -4.11 -12.69 2.03
CA ARG A 166 -4.98 -11.51 2.04
C ARG A 166 -6.42 -11.83 1.68
N LEU A 167 -6.71 -13.00 1.11
CA LEU A 167 -8.05 -13.42 0.72
C LEU A 167 -8.95 -13.58 1.95
N VAL A 168 -8.45 -14.25 2.99
CA VAL A 168 -9.16 -14.51 4.25
C VAL A 168 -8.79 -13.48 5.30
N LYS A 169 -9.77 -12.67 5.74
CA LYS A 169 -9.55 -11.53 6.63
C LYS A 169 -9.59 -11.96 8.09
N ASP A 170 -8.59 -11.55 8.87
CA ASP A 170 -8.61 -11.69 10.32
C ASP A 170 -9.67 -10.78 10.98
N ALA A 171 -9.91 -10.95 12.28
CA ALA A 171 -10.92 -10.17 13.00
C ALA A 171 -10.64 -8.66 12.98
N HIS A 172 -9.36 -8.26 13.04
CA HIS A 172 -8.96 -6.86 13.01
C HIS A 172 -9.20 -6.25 11.62
N GLU A 173 -8.89 -6.97 10.55
CA GLU A 173 -9.18 -6.55 9.17
C GLU A 173 -10.69 -6.42 8.94
N GLN A 174 -11.49 -7.37 9.42
CA GLN A 174 -12.94 -7.29 9.32
C GLN A 174 -13.50 -6.07 10.06
N ASP A 175 -12.96 -5.73 11.24
CA ASP A 175 -13.37 -4.54 11.97
C ASP A 175 -13.01 -3.24 11.23
N THR A 176 -11.82 -3.18 10.64
CA THR A 176 -11.42 -2.06 9.77
C THR A 176 -12.33 -1.94 8.55
N MET A 177 -12.65 -3.05 7.87
CA MET A 177 -13.59 -3.06 6.74
C MET A 177 -15.00 -2.63 7.16
N ARG A 178 -15.51 -3.09 8.30
CA ARG A 178 -16.80 -2.65 8.86
C ARG A 178 -16.80 -1.15 9.13
N ARG A 179 -15.70 -0.60 9.65
CA ARG A 179 -15.56 0.84 9.88
C ARG A 179 -15.56 1.62 8.56
N ALA A 180 -14.78 1.19 7.57
CA ALA A 180 -14.76 1.81 6.24
C ALA A 180 -16.16 1.81 5.58
N ALA A 181 -16.88 0.68 5.69
CA ALA A 181 -18.24 0.56 5.17
C ALA A 181 -19.23 1.51 5.88
N ARG A 182 -19.13 1.66 7.21
CA ARG A 182 -19.97 2.61 7.98
C ARG A 182 -19.73 4.05 7.56
N ILE A 183 -18.46 4.45 7.42
CA ILE A 183 -18.08 5.80 6.96
C ILE A 183 -18.62 6.03 5.55
N SER A 184 -18.41 5.05 4.66
CA SER A 184 -18.87 5.13 3.27
C SER A 184 -20.40 5.25 3.18
N ALA A 185 -21.14 4.42 3.91
CA ALA A 185 -22.60 4.51 3.98
C ALA A 185 -23.08 5.88 4.51
N GLY A 186 -22.43 6.43 5.54
CA GLY A 186 -22.73 7.77 6.05
C GLY A 186 -22.56 8.85 4.98
N ALA A 187 -21.49 8.74 4.19
CA ALA A 187 -21.19 9.68 3.10
C ALA A 187 -22.26 9.62 2.00
N HIS A 188 -22.67 8.42 1.59
CA HIS A 188 -23.76 8.24 0.62
C HIS A 188 -25.08 8.85 1.12
N VAL A 189 -25.41 8.66 2.40
CA VAL A 189 -26.59 9.30 3.02
C VAL A 189 -26.49 10.81 2.98
N ARG A 190 -25.33 11.39 3.29
CA ARG A 190 -25.11 12.84 3.22
C ARG A 190 -25.23 13.38 1.80
N ALA A 191 -24.66 12.69 0.80
CA ALA A 191 -24.80 13.07 -0.60
C ALA A 191 -26.27 13.09 -1.05
N MET A 192 -27.06 12.08 -0.68
CA MET A 192 -28.52 12.05 -0.95
C MET A 192 -29.25 13.23 -0.29
N GLN A 193 -28.94 13.51 0.99
CA GLN A 193 -29.54 14.63 1.73
C GLN A 193 -29.16 15.99 1.13
N LEU A 194 -27.90 16.18 0.74
CA LEU A 194 -27.39 17.39 0.09
C LEU A 194 -28.12 17.62 -1.23
N SER A 195 -28.15 16.62 -2.11
CA SER A 195 -28.83 16.68 -3.41
C SER A 195 -30.29 17.12 -3.24
N ALA A 196 -31.04 16.42 -2.38
CA ALA A 196 -32.45 16.70 -2.16
C ALA A 196 -32.68 18.09 -1.54
N ARG A 197 -31.81 18.52 -0.61
CA ARG A 197 -31.89 19.86 0.01
C ARG A 197 -31.66 20.96 -1.02
N MET A 198 -30.60 20.87 -1.82
CA MET A 198 -30.26 21.89 -2.80
C MET A 198 -31.34 22.00 -3.88
N LEU A 199 -31.83 20.87 -4.43
CA LEU A 199 -32.92 20.87 -5.41
C LEU A 199 -34.20 21.51 -4.86
N ARG A 200 -34.61 21.21 -3.62
CA ARG A 200 -35.79 21.83 -2.99
C ARG A 200 -35.64 23.34 -2.76
N GLN A 201 -34.41 23.81 -2.58
CA GLN A 201 -34.11 25.23 -2.43
C GLN A 201 -33.94 25.95 -3.78
N GLY A 202 -34.14 25.26 -4.91
CA GLY A 202 -33.93 25.82 -6.25
C GLY A 202 -32.46 26.11 -6.56
N GLN A 203 -31.53 25.52 -5.81
CA GLN A 203 -30.10 25.66 -6.05
C GLN A 203 -29.65 24.70 -7.15
N GLU A 204 -28.61 25.12 -7.88
CA GLU A 204 -27.98 24.26 -8.88
C GLU A 204 -27.19 23.15 -8.19
N VAL A 205 -27.47 21.90 -8.57
CA VAL A 205 -26.72 20.72 -8.13
C VAL A 205 -25.87 20.23 -9.28
N ARG A 206 -24.61 19.93 -8.99
CA ARG A 206 -23.60 19.41 -9.92
C ARG A 206 -23.06 18.11 -9.35
N GLU A 207 -22.62 17.19 -10.18
CA GLU A 207 -22.07 15.90 -9.71
C GLU A 207 -20.91 16.09 -8.73
N TYR A 208 -19.98 17.01 -9.02
CA TYR A 208 -18.88 17.33 -8.11
C TYR A 208 -19.32 17.89 -6.74
N HIS A 209 -20.51 18.50 -6.62
CA HIS A 209 -21.02 18.93 -5.31
C HIS A 209 -21.29 17.72 -4.41
N LEU A 210 -21.81 16.64 -4.99
CA LEU A 210 -22.08 15.41 -4.25
C LEU A 210 -20.76 14.66 -3.96
N GLU A 211 -19.81 14.67 -4.89
CA GLU A 211 -18.46 14.15 -4.64
C GLU A 211 -17.78 14.88 -3.47
N ALA A 212 -17.85 16.22 -3.44
CA ALA A 212 -17.29 17.00 -2.35
C ALA A 212 -17.87 16.61 -0.98
N GLU A 213 -19.18 16.35 -0.91
CA GLU A 213 -19.84 15.88 0.32
C GLU A 213 -19.37 14.48 0.74
N LEU A 214 -19.15 13.58 -0.22
CA LEU A 214 -18.62 12.24 0.03
C LEU A 214 -17.22 12.32 0.64
N LEU A 215 -16.32 13.06 -0.03
CA LEU A 215 -14.93 13.21 0.40
C LEU A 215 -14.81 13.93 1.74
N HIS A 216 -15.68 14.91 2.00
CA HIS A 216 -15.75 15.58 3.29
C HIS A 216 -16.10 14.61 4.41
N GLU A 217 -17.13 13.77 4.22
CA GLU A 217 -17.54 12.79 5.24
C GLU A 217 -16.46 11.74 5.51
N PHE A 218 -15.77 11.27 4.47
CA PHE A 218 -14.63 10.35 4.62
C PHE A 218 -13.57 10.96 5.54
N ARG A 219 -13.14 12.18 5.23
CA ARG A 219 -12.08 12.88 5.97
C ARG A 219 -12.49 13.21 7.39
N LEU A 220 -13.74 13.61 7.61
CA LEU A 220 -14.28 13.89 8.95
C LEU A 220 -14.14 12.69 9.89
N HIS A 221 -14.20 11.47 9.35
CA HIS A 221 -14.08 10.22 10.11
C HIS A 221 -12.67 9.59 10.08
N GLY A 222 -11.68 10.35 9.60
CA GLY A 222 -10.27 9.96 9.59
C GLY A 222 -9.85 9.13 8.38
N ALA A 223 -10.72 8.93 7.38
CA ALA A 223 -10.35 8.33 6.10
C ALA A 223 -9.83 9.42 5.16
N GLN A 224 -8.51 9.55 5.02
CA GLN A 224 -7.87 10.68 4.34
C GLN A 224 -8.15 10.73 2.83
N PHE A 225 -8.38 9.56 2.23
CA PHE A 225 -8.51 9.38 0.79
C PHE A 225 -9.65 8.41 0.45
N PRO A 226 -10.27 8.56 -0.73
CA PRO A 226 -11.15 7.53 -1.26
C PRO A 226 -10.31 6.31 -1.71
N ALA A 227 -10.90 5.11 -1.65
CA ALA A 227 -10.25 3.87 -2.08
C ALA A 227 -10.07 3.80 -3.61
N TYR A 228 -10.88 4.57 -4.35
CA TYR A 228 -10.82 4.73 -5.80
C TYR A 228 -11.46 6.08 -6.18
N THR A 229 -11.19 6.57 -7.38
CA THR A 229 -11.81 7.81 -7.89
C THR A 229 -13.33 7.67 -7.85
N SER A 230 -14.00 8.62 -7.18
CA SER A 230 -15.44 8.55 -6.99
C SER A 230 -16.19 8.78 -8.30
N ILE A 231 -17.28 8.03 -8.45
CA ILE A 231 -18.23 8.12 -9.55
C ILE A 231 -19.46 8.83 -9.00
N VAL A 232 -19.85 9.94 -9.62
CA VAL A 232 -21.14 10.60 -9.41
C VAL A 232 -21.66 10.94 -10.80
N ALA A 233 -22.69 10.22 -11.23
CA ALA A 233 -23.13 10.23 -12.62
C ALA A 233 -24.64 10.47 -12.71
N ALA A 234 -25.03 11.64 -13.21
CA ALA A 234 -26.42 12.07 -13.35
C ALA A 234 -27.00 11.71 -14.73
N GLY A 235 -28.24 11.24 -14.76
CA GLY A 235 -28.97 10.94 -15.99
C GLY A 235 -28.20 9.96 -16.89
N ALA A 236 -27.97 10.35 -18.14
CA ALA A 236 -27.28 9.51 -19.13
C ALA A 236 -25.81 9.20 -18.77
N ASN A 237 -25.17 10.00 -17.91
CA ASN A 237 -23.79 9.74 -17.46
C ASN A 237 -23.70 8.41 -16.69
N ALA A 238 -24.78 7.98 -16.03
CA ALA A 238 -24.83 6.73 -15.29
C ALA A 238 -24.64 5.48 -16.19
N CYS A 239 -24.74 5.63 -17.51
CA CYS A 239 -24.44 4.57 -18.48
C CYS A 239 -22.94 4.41 -18.77
N VAL A 240 -22.07 5.27 -18.20
CA VAL A 240 -20.61 5.20 -18.34
C VAL A 240 -20.00 4.61 -17.07
N LEU A 241 -19.48 3.38 -17.16
CA LEU A 241 -19.10 2.57 -15.99
C LEU A 241 -18.02 3.18 -15.09
N HIS A 242 -17.06 3.91 -15.68
CA HIS A 242 -15.99 4.59 -14.96
C HIS A 242 -16.10 6.11 -15.12
N TYR A 243 -17.33 6.64 -15.10
CA TYR A 243 -17.60 8.07 -15.12
C TYR A 243 -16.99 8.72 -13.88
N ARG A 244 -16.20 9.78 -14.05
CA ARG A 244 -15.69 10.55 -12.92
C ARG A 244 -16.61 11.73 -12.70
N ALA A 245 -16.92 12.04 -11.44
CA ALA A 245 -17.73 13.21 -11.13
C ALA A 245 -17.17 14.46 -11.83
N ASP A 246 -18.03 15.17 -12.56
CA ASP A 246 -17.64 16.36 -13.31
C ASP A 246 -18.70 17.46 -13.06
N THR A 247 -18.75 18.41 -13.97
CA THR A 247 -19.56 19.60 -13.94
C THR A 247 -20.98 19.38 -14.49
N ALA A 248 -21.43 18.14 -14.76
CA ALA A 248 -22.78 17.95 -15.27
C ALA A 248 -23.84 18.29 -14.20
N PRO A 249 -24.97 18.91 -14.60
CA PRO A 249 -26.03 19.24 -13.67
C PRO A 249 -26.84 18.01 -13.27
N VAL A 250 -27.21 17.91 -11.99
CA VAL A 250 -28.22 16.97 -11.50
C VAL A 250 -29.58 17.64 -11.64
N ARG A 251 -30.46 17.09 -12.50
CA ARG A 251 -31.77 17.70 -12.80
C ARG A 251 -32.91 16.97 -12.08
N ALA A 252 -34.01 17.68 -11.90
CA ALA A 252 -35.24 17.07 -11.41
C ALA A 252 -35.72 15.98 -12.39
N GLY A 253 -36.00 14.79 -11.87
CA GLY A 253 -36.41 13.62 -12.67
C GLY A 253 -35.25 12.71 -13.09
N ASP A 254 -34.00 13.15 -12.98
CA ASP A 254 -32.84 12.30 -13.25
C ASP A 254 -32.55 11.37 -12.06
N LEU A 255 -32.08 10.17 -12.37
CA LEU A 255 -31.35 9.35 -11.40
C LEU A 255 -29.90 9.83 -11.31
N VAL A 256 -29.30 9.65 -10.14
CA VAL A 256 -27.86 9.84 -9.93
C VAL A 256 -27.29 8.53 -9.40
N LEU A 257 -26.33 7.97 -10.12
CA LEU A 257 -25.54 6.82 -9.67
C LEU A 257 -24.31 7.34 -8.93
N ILE A 258 -24.10 6.87 -7.70
CA ILE A 258 -22.90 7.15 -6.93
C ILE A 258 -22.19 5.83 -6.65
N ASP A 259 -20.92 5.74 -7.05
CA ASP A 259 -20.00 4.67 -6.66
C ASP A 259 -18.76 5.29 -6.01
N ALA A 260 -18.65 5.12 -4.69
CA ALA A 260 -17.60 5.71 -3.88
C ALA A 260 -17.42 4.93 -2.57
N GLY A 261 -16.16 4.81 -2.14
CA GLY A 261 -15.79 4.21 -0.86
C GLY A 261 -14.49 4.80 -0.32
N CYS A 262 -14.33 4.79 1.01
CA CYS A 262 -13.15 5.36 1.67
C CYS A 262 -12.03 4.33 1.91
N GLU A 263 -10.78 4.79 2.06
CA GLU A 263 -9.63 3.98 2.51
C GLU A 263 -9.25 4.34 3.96
N LEU A 264 -8.91 3.33 4.78
CA LEU A 264 -8.47 3.45 6.18
C LEU A 264 -7.11 2.80 6.39
#